data_AF-A0AAE3A0R2-F1
#
_entry.id   AF-A0AAE3A0R2-F1
#
_cell.length_a   1.000
_cell.length_b   1.000
_cell.length_c   1.000
_cell.angle_alpha   90.00
_cell.angle_beta   90.00
_cell.angle_gamma   90.00
#
_symmetry.space_group_name_H-M   'P 1'
#
loop_
_entity.id
_entity.type
_entity.pdbx_description
1 polymer ?
#
loop_
_entity_poly.entity_id
_entity_poly.type
_entity_poly.pdbx_seq_one_letter_code
_entity_poly.pdbx_strand_id
1 'polypeptide(L)'
;MMKCKYCGGNLTLEQAYCPHCGRPNEEAAQHVKDMEHYKSNFEDTKSDVYEVAEKNTEIMSHMIIITVLVILCVVVFVVSACSWSIHRGLLQFDAGIRQSSYMKQMEQYLEDEDYIGLSAFCDRHYIRPYSSNNNYEKYQLLMEASGAYRYFYESLMKAVTINSGNVSILPGLYENISDYYEQLERILHPVDNDYRAKQYRELPEEQKEAILRMEENEKALLQTYFGMTPEEAENFGTMSNAQKILFLEEKGEVMGYGKSEE
;
A
#
# COMPACT_ATOMS: atom_id res chain seq x y z
N MET A 1 51.17 -65.32 -25.25
CA MET A 1 52.11 -66.07 -24.40
C MET A 1 53.50 -65.48 -24.64
N MET A 2 54.10 -64.84 -23.63
CA MET A 2 55.41 -64.21 -23.79
C MET A 2 56.50 -65.27 -23.69
N LYS A 3 57.65 -65.02 -24.30
CA LYS A 3 58.80 -65.94 -24.23
C LYS A 3 60.00 -65.21 -23.66
N CYS A 4 60.82 -65.93 -22.90
CA CYS A 4 62.07 -65.41 -22.39
C CYS A 4 63.01 -65.10 -23.56
N LYS A 5 63.46 -63.84 -23.63
CA LYS A 5 64.41 -63.36 -24.65
C LYS A 5 65.73 -64.15 -24.67
N TYR A 6 66.07 -64.81 -23.57
CA TYR A 6 67.34 -65.53 -23.39
C TYR A 6 67.26 -67.04 -23.62
N CYS A 7 66.14 -67.70 -23.31
CA CYS A 7 66.03 -69.16 -23.41
C CYS A 7 64.80 -69.66 -24.19
N GLY A 8 63.96 -68.76 -24.69
CA GLY A 8 62.75 -69.08 -25.46
C GLY A 8 61.62 -69.75 -24.67
N GLY A 9 61.83 -70.04 -23.38
CA GLY A 9 60.83 -70.62 -22.48
C GLY A 9 59.66 -69.68 -22.26
N ASN A 10 58.47 -70.25 -22.02
CA ASN A 10 57.27 -69.43 -21.84
C ASN A 10 57.31 -68.66 -20.52
N LEU A 11 56.85 -67.42 -20.56
CA LEU A 11 56.79 -66.50 -19.43
C LEU A 11 55.35 -66.01 -19.20
N THR A 12 55.04 -65.78 -17.93
CA THR A 12 53.82 -65.09 -17.48
C THR A 12 54.19 -63.74 -16.85
N LEU A 13 53.24 -62.80 -16.78
CA LEU A 13 53.46 -61.46 -16.21
C LEU A 13 53.60 -61.47 -14.68
N GLU A 14 53.25 -62.58 -14.03
CA GLU A 14 53.29 -62.76 -12.57
C GLU A 14 54.65 -63.29 -12.08
N GLN A 15 55.49 -63.80 -12.99
CA GLN A 15 56.78 -64.40 -12.66
C GLN A 15 57.91 -63.38 -12.77
N ALA A 16 58.53 -63.04 -11.64
CA ALA A 16 59.66 -62.08 -11.58
C ALA A 16 60.95 -62.60 -12.27
N TYR A 17 61.13 -63.93 -12.35
CA TYR A 17 62.27 -64.58 -13.00
C TYR A 17 61.79 -65.70 -13.92
N CYS A 18 62.54 -65.95 -14.99
CA CYS A 18 62.27 -67.03 -15.91
C CYS A 18 62.46 -68.40 -15.22
N PRO A 19 61.44 -69.26 -15.19
CA PRO A 19 61.53 -70.57 -14.51
C PRO A 19 62.51 -71.54 -15.20
N HIS A 20 62.90 -71.26 -16.45
CA HIS A 20 63.78 -72.14 -17.22
C HIS A 20 65.26 -71.75 -17.17
N CYS A 21 65.59 -70.46 -17.02
CA CYS A 21 66.99 -69.99 -17.01
C CYS A 21 67.34 -69.06 -15.86
N GLY A 22 66.40 -68.75 -14.96
CA GLY A 22 66.62 -67.94 -13.76
C GLY A 22 66.83 -66.44 -14.00
N ARG A 23 66.86 -65.98 -15.25
CA ARG A 23 67.04 -64.55 -15.57
C ARG A 23 65.79 -63.73 -15.25
N PRO A 24 65.93 -62.45 -14.85
CA PRO A 24 64.80 -61.60 -14.54
C PRO A 24 63.86 -61.43 -15.73
N ASN A 25 62.56 -61.37 -15.46
CA ASN A 25 61.52 -61.14 -16.44
C ASN A 25 61.24 -59.64 -16.53
N GLU A 26 61.87 -58.99 -17.50
CA GLU A 26 61.73 -57.55 -17.74
C GLU A 26 60.28 -57.14 -18.02
N GLU A 27 59.50 -57.98 -18.70
CA GLU A 27 58.11 -57.68 -19.08
C GLU A 27 57.18 -57.72 -17.86
N ALA A 28 57.40 -58.65 -16.92
CA ALA A 28 56.68 -58.66 -15.65
C ALA A 28 57.02 -57.43 -14.79
N ALA A 29 58.31 -57.04 -14.74
CA ALA A 29 58.72 -55.85 -14.02
C ALA A 29 58.14 -54.56 -14.62
N GLN A 30 58.06 -54.47 -15.96
CA GLN A 30 57.43 -53.35 -16.64
C GLN A 30 55.92 -53.31 -16.39
N HIS A 31 55.23 -54.46 -16.48
CA HIS A 31 53.79 -54.54 -16.21
C HIS A 31 53.43 -54.16 -14.76
N VAL A 32 54.25 -54.53 -13.77
CA VAL A 32 54.05 -54.08 -12.39
C VAL A 32 54.18 -52.56 -12.28
N LYS A 33 55.20 -51.96 -12.90
CA LYS A 33 55.36 -50.49 -12.92
C LYS A 33 54.20 -49.80 -13.63
N ASP A 34 53.77 -50.34 -14.76
CA ASP A 34 52.65 -49.79 -15.51
C ASP A 34 51.36 -49.90 -14.69
N MET A 35 51.13 -51.02 -14.00
CA MET A 35 49.98 -51.22 -13.10
C MET A 35 49.99 -50.25 -11.92
N GLU A 36 51.15 -50.03 -11.30
CA GLU A 36 51.31 -49.04 -10.23
C GLU A 36 51.06 -47.61 -10.74
N HIS A 37 51.56 -47.28 -11.93
CA HIS A 37 51.33 -45.99 -12.57
C HIS A 37 49.85 -45.76 -12.90
N TYR A 38 49.17 -46.76 -13.49
CA TYR A 38 47.74 -46.67 -13.79
C TYR A 38 46.89 -46.58 -12.52
N LYS A 39 47.27 -47.29 -11.46
CA LYS A 39 46.58 -47.23 -10.19
C LYS A 39 46.70 -45.85 -9.54
N SER A 40 47.89 -45.25 -9.55
CA SER A 40 48.09 -43.87 -9.06
C SER A 40 47.22 -42.90 -9.84
N ASN A 41 47.34 -42.90 -11.18
CA ASN A 41 46.57 -41.99 -12.02
C ASN A 41 45.06 -42.17 -11.84
N PHE A 42 44.59 -43.39 -11.62
CA PHE A 42 43.18 -43.67 -11.38
C PHE A 42 42.70 -43.10 -10.04
N GLU A 43 43.45 -43.31 -8.95
CA GLU A 43 43.09 -42.75 -7.64
C GLU A 43 43.18 -41.22 -7.64
N ASP A 44 44.18 -40.64 -8.30
CA ASP A 44 44.33 -39.19 -8.47
C ASP A 44 43.14 -38.61 -9.24
N THR A 45 42.82 -39.20 -10.40
CA THR A 45 41.67 -38.77 -11.23
C THR A 45 40.34 -38.92 -10.47
N LYS A 46 40.19 -40.00 -9.70
CA LYS A 46 38.99 -40.23 -8.90
C LYS A 46 38.85 -39.17 -7.81
N SER A 47 39.94 -38.85 -7.10
CA SER A 47 39.97 -37.80 -6.08
C SER A 47 39.58 -36.45 -6.69
N ASP A 48 40.17 -36.08 -7.83
CA ASP A 48 39.88 -34.83 -8.52
C ASP A 48 38.41 -34.72 -8.94
N VAL A 49 37.83 -35.81 -9.46
CA VAL A 49 36.41 -35.84 -9.86
C VAL A 49 35.49 -35.67 -8.65
N TYR A 50 35.78 -36.31 -7.52
CA TYR A 50 34.99 -36.13 -6.30
C TYR A 50 35.11 -34.71 -5.74
N GLU A 51 36.32 -34.14 -5.71
CA GLU A 51 36.55 -32.78 -5.22
C GLU A 51 35.82 -31.74 -6.09
N VAL A 52 35.88 -31.88 -7.42
CA VAL A 52 35.15 -31.01 -8.35
C VAL A 52 33.64 -31.19 -8.21
N ALA A 53 33.16 -32.43 -8.07
CA ALA A 53 31.73 -32.70 -7.89
C ALA A 53 31.21 -32.10 -6.58
N GLU A 54 31.95 -32.24 -5.47
CA GLU A 54 31.59 -31.69 -4.16
C GLU A 54 31.56 -30.16 -4.18
N LYS A 55 32.62 -29.51 -4.69
CA LYS A 55 32.66 -28.05 -4.89
C LYS A 55 31.51 -27.55 -5.76
N ASN A 56 31.21 -28.25 -6.85
CA ASN A 56 30.09 -27.90 -7.73
C ASN A 56 28.74 -28.05 -7.01
N THR A 57 28.54 -29.09 -6.19
CA THR A 57 27.29 -29.25 -5.41
C THR A 57 27.13 -28.18 -4.33
N GLU A 58 28.22 -27.80 -3.66
CA GLU A 58 28.20 -26.73 -2.66
C GLU A 58 27.84 -25.38 -3.29
N ILE A 59 28.50 -25.01 -4.39
CA ILE A 59 28.22 -23.77 -5.14
C ILE A 59 26.78 -23.78 -5.66
N MET A 60 26.30 -24.92 -6.19
CA MET A 60 24.91 -25.05 -6.67
C MET A 60 23.89 -24.81 -5.56
N SER A 61 24.11 -25.32 -4.35
CA SER A 61 23.20 -25.11 -3.21
C SER A 61 23.12 -23.64 -2.79
N HIS A 62 24.27 -22.96 -2.71
CA HIS A 62 24.33 -21.54 -2.38
C HIS A 62 23.68 -20.67 -3.47
N MET A 63 23.88 -21.01 -4.74
CA MET A 63 23.24 -20.31 -5.86
C MET A 63 21.71 -20.43 -5.82
N ILE A 64 21.17 -21.60 -5.47
CA ILE A 64 19.73 -21.78 -5.27
C ILE A 64 19.23 -20.89 -4.13
N ILE A 65 19.92 -20.90 -2.98
CA ILE A 65 19.56 -20.08 -1.81
C ILE A 65 19.58 -18.58 -2.17
N ILE A 66 20.64 -18.10 -2.81
CA ILE A 66 20.76 -16.71 -3.26
C ILE A 66 19.63 -16.35 -4.23
N THR A 67 19.31 -17.23 -5.18
CA THR A 67 18.22 -17.00 -6.14
C THR A 67 16.86 -16.87 -5.43
N VAL A 68 16.57 -17.74 -4.47
CA VAL A 68 15.34 -17.66 -3.67
C VAL A 68 15.30 -16.36 -2.86
N LEU A 69 16.41 -15.98 -2.22
CA LEU A 69 16.50 -14.72 -1.47
C LEU A 69 16.29 -13.50 -2.37
N VAL A 70 16.87 -13.49 -3.57
CA VAL A 70 16.67 -12.41 -4.56
C VAL A 70 15.20 -12.32 -4.96
N ILE A 71 14.54 -13.46 -5.24
CA ILE A 71 13.10 -13.49 -5.56
C ILE A 71 12.28 -12.93 -4.39
N LEU A 72 12.55 -13.35 -3.16
CA LEU A 72 11.85 -12.84 -1.97
C LEU A 72 12.06 -11.33 -1.80
N CYS A 73 13.28 -10.83 -1.98
CA CYS A 73 13.58 -9.40 -1.95
C CYS A 73 12.82 -8.64 -3.03
N VAL A 74 12.73 -9.17 -4.25
CA VAL A 74 11.96 -8.57 -5.35
C VAL A 74 10.47 -8.54 -5.00
N VAL A 75 9.91 -9.63 -4.48
CA VAL A 75 8.50 -9.69 -4.06
C VAL A 75 8.21 -8.65 -2.97
N VAL A 76 9.05 -8.58 -1.93
CA VAL A 76 8.90 -7.58 -0.86
C VAL A 76 9.01 -6.16 -1.40
N PHE A 77 9.96 -5.90 -2.31
CA PHE A 77 10.12 -4.60 -2.93
C PHE A 77 8.89 -4.21 -3.75
N VAL A 78 8.36 -5.12 -4.58
CA VAL A 78 7.15 -4.88 -5.38
C VAL A 78 5.93 -4.67 -4.48
N VAL A 79 5.73 -5.49 -3.45
CA VAL A 79 4.60 -5.34 -2.51
C VAL A 79 4.71 -4.02 -1.76
N SER A 80 5.91 -3.61 -1.34
CA SER A 80 6.13 -2.33 -0.67
C SER A 80 5.88 -1.15 -1.59
N ALA A 81 6.41 -1.19 -2.82
CA ALA A 81 6.23 -0.16 -3.83
C ALA A 81 4.76 -0.02 -4.28
N CYS A 82 4.03 -1.14 -4.33
CA CYS A 82 2.62 -1.18 -4.74
C CYS A 82 1.65 -1.23 -3.56
N SER A 83 2.12 -1.10 -2.32
CA SER A 83 1.35 -1.35 -1.09
C SER A 83 0.05 -0.55 -1.06
N TRP A 84 0.12 0.74 -1.41
CA TRP A 84 -1.04 1.63 -1.46
C TRP A 84 -2.06 1.21 -2.53
N SER A 85 -1.61 0.77 -3.70
CA SER A 85 -2.51 0.30 -4.77
C SER A 85 -3.21 -1.00 -4.38
N ILE A 86 -2.44 -1.95 -3.81
CA ILE A 86 -2.96 -3.24 -3.34
C ILE A 86 -3.98 -3.02 -2.22
N HIS A 87 -3.63 -2.19 -1.22
CA HIS A 87 -4.51 -1.91 -0.09
C HIS A 87 -5.84 -1.29 -0.53
N ARG A 88 -5.80 -0.27 -1.39
CA ARG A 88 -7.02 0.35 -1.93
C ARG A 88 -7.86 -0.61 -2.76
N GLY A 89 -7.20 -1.44 -3.59
CA GLY A 89 -7.90 -2.46 -4.38
C GLY A 89 -8.63 -3.48 -3.50
N LEU A 90 -8.02 -3.90 -2.39
CA LEU A 90 -8.63 -4.82 -1.43
C LEU A 90 -9.84 -4.18 -0.71
N LEU A 91 -9.72 -2.93 -0.27
CA LEU A 91 -10.84 -2.21 0.37
C LEU A 91 -12.01 -2.03 -0.59
N GLN A 92 -11.73 -1.62 -1.84
CA GLN A 92 -12.75 -1.44 -2.86
C GLN A 92 -13.47 -2.76 -3.20
N PHE A 93 -12.72 -3.86 -3.23
CA PHE A 93 -13.28 -5.20 -3.41
C PHE A 93 -14.20 -5.60 -2.24
N ASP A 94 -13.75 -5.38 -1.00
CA ASP A 94 -14.56 -5.64 0.20
C ASP A 94 -15.83 -4.78 0.23
N ALA A 95 -15.75 -3.50 -0.15
CA ALA A 95 -16.90 -2.61 -0.28
C ALA A 95 -17.93 -3.06 -1.32
N GLY A 96 -17.49 -3.77 -2.38
CA GLY A 96 -18.37 -4.43 -3.34
C GLY A 96 -19.05 -5.67 -2.75
N ILE A 97 -18.31 -6.51 -2.03
CA ILE A 97 -18.86 -7.73 -1.40
C ILE A 97 -19.87 -7.40 -0.31
N ARG A 98 -19.57 -6.43 0.55
CA ARG A 98 -20.36 -6.09 1.75
C ARG A 98 -21.41 -5.01 1.52
N GLN A 99 -21.75 -4.76 0.25
CA GLN A 99 -22.50 -3.58 -0.15
C GLN A 99 -23.81 -3.36 0.65
N SER A 100 -24.64 -4.39 0.78
CA SER A 100 -25.91 -4.29 1.53
C SER A 100 -25.68 -3.91 3.00
N SER A 101 -24.65 -4.46 3.64
CA SER A 101 -24.31 -4.17 5.03
C SER A 101 -23.72 -2.77 5.21
N TYR A 102 -22.99 -2.26 4.23
CA TYR A 102 -22.41 -0.92 4.27
C TYR A 102 -23.48 0.14 4.00
N MET A 103 -24.38 -0.11 3.04
CA MET A 103 -25.53 0.78 2.81
C MET A 103 -26.42 0.90 4.05
N LYS A 104 -26.69 -0.20 4.74
CA LYS A 104 -27.45 -0.17 6.00
C LYS A 104 -26.74 0.60 7.12
N GLN A 105 -25.41 0.47 7.21
CA GLN A 105 -24.62 1.27 8.16
C GLN A 105 -24.64 2.76 7.81
N MET A 106 -24.56 3.10 6.52
CA MET A 106 -24.68 4.49 6.07
C MET A 106 -26.06 5.07 6.42
N GLU A 107 -27.13 4.30 6.22
CA GLU A 107 -28.49 4.69 6.63
C GLU A 107 -28.58 4.91 8.15
N GLN A 108 -27.97 4.04 8.95
CA GLN A 108 -27.92 4.22 10.40
C GLN A 108 -27.20 5.52 10.80
N TYR A 109 -26.08 5.87 10.17
CA TYR A 109 -25.42 7.16 10.44
C TYR A 109 -26.30 8.36 10.09
N LEU A 110 -27.19 8.25 9.08
CA LEU A 110 -28.14 9.31 8.76
C LEU A 110 -29.25 9.42 9.80
N GLU A 111 -29.77 8.28 10.27
CA GLU A 111 -30.77 8.22 11.35
C GLU A 111 -30.22 8.81 12.66
N ASP A 112 -28.96 8.52 12.97
CA ASP A 112 -28.26 9.02 14.15
C ASP A 112 -27.75 10.47 13.99
N GLU A 113 -27.96 11.08 12.80
CA GLU A 113 -27.42 12.40 12.39
C GLU A 113 -25.88 12.52 12.54
N ASP A 114 -25.16 11.40 12.55
CA ASP A 114 -23.71 11.34 12.65
C ASP A 114 -23.05 11.42 11.26
N TYR A 115 -23.10 12.62 10.69
CA TYR A 115 -22.56 12.92 9.36
C TYR A 115 -21.02 12.80 9.30
N ILE A 116 -20.33 13.10 10.41
CA ILE A 116 -18.88 12.96 10.54
C ILE A 116 -18.51 11.47 10.49
N GLY A 117 -19.22 10.63 11.25
CA GLY A 117 -19.08 9.18 11.25
C GLY A 117 -19.38 8.58 9.87
N LEU A 118 -20.44 9.03 9.19
CA LEU A 118 -20.75 8.62 7.82
C LEU A 118 -19.57 8.88 6.87
N SER A 119 -19.03 10.09 6.89
CA SER A 119 -17.91 10.48 6.03
C SER A 119 -16.65 9.66 6.36
N ALA A 120 -16.31 9.51 7.64
CA ALA A 120 -15.17 8.71 8.09
C ALA A 120 -15.31 7.22 7.72
N PHE A 121 -16.51 6.67 7.82
CA PHE A 121 -16.82 5.31 7.41
C PHE A 121 -16.60 5.11 5.91
N CYS A 122 -17.10 6.04 5.08
CA CYS A 122 -16.93 5.99 3.63
C CYS A 122 -15.43 6.01 3.24
N ASP A 123 -14.64 6.90 3.84
CA ASP A 123 -13.20 7.00 3.58
C ASP A 123 -12.45 5.75 4.01
N ARG A 124 -12.72 5.25 5.22
CA ARG A 124 -12.05 4.08 5.79
C ARG A 124 -12.25 2.83 4.95
N HIS A 125 -13.46 2.65 4.42
CA HIS A 125 -13.82 1.49 3.60
C HIS A 125 -13.63 1.73 2.10
N TYR A 126 -13.05 2.87 1.72
CA TYR A 126 -12.84 3.26 0.33
C TYR A 126 -14.11 3.12 -0.51
N ILE A 127 -15.25 3.51 0.06
CA ILE A 127 -16.54 3.52 -0.62
C ILE A 127 -16.47 4.63 -1.67
N ARG A 128 -16.58 4.25 -2.94
CA ARG A 128 -16.50 5.17 -4.08
C ARG A 128 -17.78 5.06 -4.92
N PRO A 129 -18.46 6.18 -5.24
CA PRO A 129 -19.71 6.16 -6.01
C PRO A 129 -19.54 5.61 -7.44
N TYR A 130 -18.37 5.82 -8.05
CA TYR A 130 -18.09 5.53 -9.47
C TYR A 130 -17.26 4.27 -9.71
N SER A 131 -17.23 3.34 -8.76
CA SER A 131 -16.49 2.09 -8.95
C SER A 131 -17.29 1.12 -9.82
N SER A 132 -16.66 0.51 -10.82
CA SER A 132 -17.28 -0.46 -11.73
C SER A 132 -17.92 -1.69 -11.07
N ASN A 133 -17.67 -1.89 -9.77
CA ASN A 133 -18.01 -3.11 -9.03
C ASN A 133 -18.89 -2.83 -7.80
N ASN A 134 -19.52 -1.66 -7.68
CA ASN A 134 -20.46 -1.35 -6.59
C ASN A 134 -21.59 -0.41 -7.05
N ASN A 135 -22.70 -0.34 -6.29
CA ASN A 135 -23.82 0.57 -6.59
C ASN A 135 -23.99 1.64 -5.49
N TYR A 136 -22.93 2.38 -5.16
CA TYR A 136 -23.04 3.53 -4.25
C TYR A 136 -23.34 4.86 -4.96
N GLU A 137 -23.55 4.85 -6.27
CA GLU A 137 -23.88 6.06 -7.07
C GLU A 137 -25.04 6.87 -6.46
N LYS A 138 -26.07 6.19 -5.93
CA LYS A 138 -27.21 6.85 -5.29
C LYS A 138 -26.90 7.61 -3.99
N TYR A 139 -25.72 7.40 -3.39
CA TYR A 139 -25.26 8.13 -2.20
C TYR A 139 -24.21 9.19 -2.54
N GLN A 140 -23.90 9.41 -3.83
CA GLN A 140 -22.80 10.29 -4.23
C GLN A 140 -22.88 11.68 -3.59
N LEU A 141 -24.00 12.39 -3.78
CA LEU A 141 -24.14 13.76 -3.27
C LEU A 141 -24.14 13.80 -1.74
N LEU A 142 -24.70 12.78 -1.09
CA LEU A 142 -24.68 12.66 0.37
C LEU A 142 -23.26 12.42 0.91
N MET A 143 -22.46 11.60 0.23
CA MET A 143 -21.06 11.38 0.57
C MET A 143 -20.22 12.64 0.35
N GLU A 144 -20.49 13.40 -0.71
CA GLU A 144 -19.87 14.71 -0.94
C GLU A 144 -20.25 15.71 0.16
N ALA A 145 -21.54 15.81 0.49
CA ALA A 145 -22.04 16.72 1.52
C ALA A 145 -21.49 16.38 2.92
N SER A 146 -21.55 15.11 3.33
CA SER A 146 -20.99 14.67 4.61
C SER A 146 -19.47 14.85 4.68
N GLY A 147 -18.76 14.70 3.56
CA GLY A 147 -17.35 15.05 3.45
C GLY A 147 -17.08 16.53 3.68
N ALA A 148 -17.80 17.41 2.97
CA ALA A 148 -17.69 18.85 3.14
C ALA A 148 -17.98 19.25 4.60
N TYR A 149 -19.10 18.77 5.16
CA TYR A 149 -19.48 19.01 6.55
C TYR A 149 -18.40 18.57 7.55
N ARG A 150 -17.83 17.36 7.37
CA ARG A 150 -16.75 16.87 8.26
C ARG A 150 -15.54 17.79 8.22
N TYR A 151 -15.06 18.17 7.03
CA TYR A 151 -13.87 19.01 6.92
C TYR A 151 -14.13 20.45 7.37
N PHE A 152 -15.33 20.98 7.15
CA PHE A 152 -15.78 22.23 7.76
C PHE A 152 -15.67 22.15 9.29
N TYR A 153 -16.29 21.13 9.90
CA TYR A 153 -16.29 20.93 11.34
C TYR A 153 -14.86 20.79 11.90
N GLU A 154 -14.02 19.95 11.28
CA GLU A 154 -12.63 19.76 11.71
C GLU A 154 -11.81 21.05 11.63
N SER A 155 -11.99 21.84 10.56
CA SER A 155 -11.28 23.11 10.37
C SER A 155 -11.73 24.15 11.38
N LEU A 156 -13.05 24.22 11.62
CA LEU A 156 -13.65 25.06 12.65
C LEU A 156 -13.12 24.68 14.03
N MET A 157 -13.18 23.41 14.43
CA MET A 157 -12.69 22.95 15.72
C MET A 157 -11.19 23.22 15.91
N LYS A 158 -10.38 23.10 14.86
CA LYS A 158 -8.96 23.46 14.92
C LYS A 158 -8.77 24.97 15.09
N ALA A 159 -9.59 25.79 14.44
CA ALA A 159 -9.49 27.24 14.53
C ALA A 159 -9.81 27.73 15.96
N VAL A 160 -10.87 27.18 16.58
CA VAL A 160 -11.29 27.61 17.93
C VAL A 160 -10.39 27.10 19.06
N THR A 161 -9.64 26.02 18.82
CA THR A 161 -8.73 25.43 19.81
C THR A 161 -7.26 25.81 19.60
N ILE A 162 -6.98 26.68 18.63
CA ILE A 162 -5.62 27.08 18.29
C ILE A 162 -5.00 27.91 19.42
N ASN A 163 -3.77 27.58 19.79
CA ASN A 163 -2.99 28.34 20.77
C ASN A 163 -1.93 29.21 20.09
N SER A 164 -1.34 30.13 20.87
CA SER A 164 -0.40 31.16 20.39
C SER A 164 0.83 30.63 19.64
N GLY A 165 1.21 29.36 19.84
CA GLY A 165 2.35 28.74 19.16
C GLY A 165 2.10 28.37 17.69
N ASN A 166 0.83 28.22 17.28
CA ASN A 166 0.46 27.71 15.95
C ASN A 166 -0.35 28.70 15.11
N VAL A 167 -0.51 29.95 15.54
CA VAL A 167 -1.40 30.96 14.93
C VAL A 167 -1.19 31.15 13.42
N SER A 168 0.01 30.88 12.90
CA SER A 168 0.31 30.97 11.47
C SER A 168 -0.57 30.09 10.57
N ILE A 169 -1.21 29.04 11.09
CA ILE A 169 -2.10 28.18 10.30
C ILE A 169 -3.55 28.69 10.27
N LEU A 170 -3.89 29.68 11.11
CA LEU A 170 -5.27 30.16 11.29
C LEU A 170 -5.90 30.71 9.99
N PRO A 171 -5.20 31.50 9.15
CA PRO A 171 -5.76 31.94 7.87
C PRO A 171 -6.13 30.75 6.97
N GLY A 172 -5.27 29.72 6.90
CA GLY A 172 -5.56 28.51 6.14
C GLY A 172 -6.73 27.70 6.72
N LEU A 173 -7.00 27.80 8.01
CA LEU A 173 -8.21 27.19 8.59
C LEU A 173 -9.47 27.96 8.18
N TYR A 174 -9.44 29.28 8.14
CA TYR A 174 -10.57 30.09 7.65
C TYR A 174 -10.84 29.89 6.16
N GLU A 175 -9.80 29.76 5.35
CA GLU A 175 -9.90 29.34 3.94
C GLU A 175 -10.64 27.99 3.84
N ASN A 176 -10.20 26.98 4.59
CA ASN A 176 -10.86 25.67 4.60
C ASN A 176 -12.33 25.77 5.04
N ILE A 177 -12.64 26.49 6.12
CA ILE A 177 -14.02 26.69 6.60
C ILE A 177 -14.87 27.30 5.48
N SER A 178 -14.39 28.35 4.81
CA SER A 178 -15.09 28.97 3.68
C SER A 178 -15.29 28.00 2.52
N ASP A 179 -14.26 27.27 2.12
CA ASP A 179 -14.29 26.38 0.96
C ASP A 179 -15.21 25.17 1.16
N TYR A 180 -15.24 24.60 2.38
CA TYR A 180 -16.12 23.47 2.68
C TYR A 180 -17.58 23.90 2.86
N TYR A 181 -17.82 25.09 3.44
CA TYR A 181 -19.15 25.69 3.49
C TYR A 181 -19.68 25.92 2.07
N GLU A 182 -18.89 26.54 1.19
CA GLU A 182 -19.29 26.77 -0.21
C GLU A 182 -19.52 25.45 -0.99
N GLN A 183 -18.74 24.40 -0.71
CA GLN A 183 -18.97 23.10 -1.32
C GLN A 183 -20.33 22.51 -0.96
N LEU A 184 -20.76 22.63 0.30
CA LEU A 184 -22.09 22.20 0.72
C LEU A 184 -23.19 23.05 0.05
N GLU A 185 -23.00 24.37 -0.01
CA GLU A 185 -23.93 25.27 -0.70
C GLU A 185 -24.09 24.93 -2.18
N ARG A 186 -23.00 24.60 -2.87
CA ARG A 186 -23.06 24.19 -4.29
C ARG A 186 -23.79 22.86 -4.51
N ILE A 187 -23.91 22.03 -3.47
CA ILE A 187 -24.73 20.81 -3.51
C ILE A 187 -26.21 21.17 -3.41
N LEU A 188 -26.57 22.05 -2.47
CA LEU A 188 -27.95 22.50 -2.21
C LEU A 188 -28.48 23.43 -3.32
N HIS A 189 -27.61 24.27 -3.83
CA HIS A 189 -27.90 25.31 -4.82
C HIS A 189 -26.93 25.18 -6.02
N PRO A 190 -27.10 24.15 -6.86
CA PRO A 190 -26.25 23.95 -8.04
C PRO A 190 -26.57 24.99 -9.13
N VAL A 191 -26.03 26.19 -8.97
CA VAL A 191 -26.12 27.27 -9.97
C VAL A 191 -25.34 26.85 -11.21
N ASP A 192 -25.97 26.97 -12.38
CA ASP A 192 -25.38 26.70 -13.71
C ASP A 192 -24.85 25.27 -13.95
N ASN A 193 -25.31 24.28 -13.18
CA ASN A 193 -24.96 22.87 -13.39
C ASN A 193 -26.21 21.97 -13.48
N ASP A 194 -26.78 21.88 -14.68
CA ASP A 194 -27.99 21.10 -14.97
C ASP A 194 -27.87 19.62 -14.56
N TYR A 195 -26.67 19.05 -14.68
CA TYR A 195 -26.41 17.68 -14.28
C TYR A 195 -26.52 17.52 -12.75
N ARG A 196 -25.85 18.36 -11.97
CA ARG A 196 -25.94 18.33 -10.50
C ARG A 196 -27.34 18.69 -10.02
N ALA A 197 -28.00 19.65 -10.66
CA ALA A 197 -29.38 20.00 -10.35
C ALA A 197 -30.33 18.81 -10.57
N LYS A 198 -30.11 18.01 -11.63
CA LYS A 198 -30.86 16.77 -11.86
C LYS A 198 -30.56 15.74 -10.77
N GLN A 199 -29.29 15.49 -10.46
CA GLN A 199 -28.90 14.53 -9.42
C GLN A 199 -29.52 14.90 -8.07
N TYR A 200 -29.48 16.17 -7.68
CA TYR A 200 -30.07 16.63 -6.43
C TYR A 200 -31.60 16.45 -6.40
N ARG A 201 -32.30 16.76 -7.50
CA ARG A 201 -33.77 16.54 -7.60
C ARG A 201 -34.15 15.07 -7.44
N GLU A 202 -33.33 14.16 -7.95
CA GLU A 202 -33.55 12.71 -7.93
C GLU A 202 -33.13 12.06 -6.60
N LEU A 203 -32.52 12.80 -5.66
CA LEU A 203 -32.19 12.28 -4.35
C LEU A 203 -33.45 11.86 -3.57
N PRO A 204 -33.36 10.78 -2.76
CA PRO A 204 -34.38 10.47 -1.76
C PRO A 204 -34.58 11.65 -0.80
N GLU A 205 -35.83 11.89 -0.37
CA GLU A 205 -36.15 13.01 0.53
C GLU A 205 -35.36 12.96 1.84
N GLU A 206 -35.18 11.78 2.43
CA GLU A 206 -34.35 11.59 3.63
C GLU A 206 -32.91 12.09 3.45
N GLN A 207 -32.33 11.91 2.26
CA GLN A 207 -30.98 12.41 1.97
C GLN A 207 -30.97 13.92 1.75
N LYS A 208 -32.00 14.49 1.10
CA LYS A 208 -32.14 15.94 0.95
C LYS A 208 -32.26 16.62 2.31
N GLU A 209 -33.12 16.09 3.18
CA GLU A 209 -33.29 16.57 4.55
C GLU A 209 -31.99 16.48 5.34
N ALA A 210 -31.23 15.38 5.21
CA ALA A 210 -29.93 15.26 5.87
C ALA A 210 -28.93 16.33 5.40
N ILE A 211 -28.87 16.63 4.10
CA ILE A 211 -27.98 17.67 3.56
C ILE A 211 -28.42 19.07 4.03
N LEU A 212 -29.73 19.34 4.08
CA LEU A 212 -30.26 20.59 4.65
C LEU A 212 -29.91 20.72 6.14
N ARG A 213 -30.05 19.65 6.93
CA ARG A 213 -29.64 19.63 8.34
C ARG A 213 -28.14 19.89 8.51
N MET A 214 -27.28 19.41 7.59
CA MET A 214 -25.86 19.75 7.61
C MET A 214 -25.64 21.27 7.48
N GLU A 215 -26.33 21.94 6.55
CA GLU A 215 -26.23 23.40 6.37
C GLU A 215 -26.72 24.16 7.61
N GLU A 216 -27.86 23.75 8.17
CA GLU A 216 -28.39 24.31 9.41
C GLU A 216 -27.39 24.16 10.57
N ASN A 217 -26.72 23.01 10.65
CA ASN A 217 -25.69 22.76 11.64
C ASN A 217 -24.44 23.62 11.42
N GLU A 218 -24.00 23.84 10.17
CA GLU A 218 -22.88 24.76 9.87
C GLU A 218 -23.19 26.18 10.33
N LYS A 219 -24.40 26.68 10.03
CA LYS A 219 -24.88 27.99 10.50
C LYS A 219 -24.89 28.05 12.04
N ALA A 220 -25.39 27.01 12.71
CA ALA A 220 -25.42 26.96 14.17
C ALA A 220 -24.01 26.94 14.80
N LEU A 221 -23.05 26.24 14.17
CA LEU A 221 -21.65 26.21 14.59
C LEU A 221 -21.01 27.60 14.45
N LEU A 222 -21.24 28.29 13.33
CA LEU A 222 -20.73 29.66 13.14
C LEU A 222 -21.32 30.64 14.16
N GLN A 223 -22.60 30.54 14.48
CA GLN A 223 -23.20 31.35 15.55
C GLN A 223 -22.56 31.07 16.91
N THR A 224 -22.37 29.79 17.23
CA THR A 224 -21.85 29.37 18.53
C THR A 224 -20.38 29.75 18.73
N TYR A 225 -19.55 29.49 17.73
CA TYR A 225 -18.10 29.63 17.86
C TYR A 225 -17.61 30.98 17.34
N PHE A 226 -18.14 31.50 16.23
CA PHE A 226 -17.73 32.82 15.73
C PHE A 226 -18.61 33.96 16.23
N GLY A 227 -19.57 33.70 17.12
CA GLY A 227 -20.45 34.74 17.67
C GLY A 227 -21.27 35.46 16.60
N MET A 228 -21.57 34.77 15.49
CA MET A 228 -22.45 35.32 14.45
C MET A 228 -23.88 35.41 14.97
N THR A 229 -24.59 36.47 14.59
CA THR A 229 -26.04 36.54 14.75
C THR A 229 -26.73 35.61 13.74
N PRO A 230 -28.02 35.25 13.95
CA PRO A 230 -28.76 34.47 12.97
C PRO A 230 -28.78 35.11 11.56
N GLU A 231 -28.88 36.44 11.49
CA GLU A 231 -28.86 37.17 10.22
C GLU A 231 -27.48 37.14 9.55
N GLU A 232 -26.40 37.27 10.33
CA GLU A 232 -25.04 37.14 9.80
C GLU A 232 -24.77 35.73 9.28
N ALA A 233 -25.20 34.69 9.99
CA ALA A 233 -25.04 33.30 9.56
C ALA A 233 -25.84 32.99 8.28
N GLU A 234 -27.03 33.58 8.12
CA GLU A 234 -27.81 33.45 6.88
C GLU A 234 -27.15 34.20 5.72
N ASN A 235 -26.69 35.43 5.97
CA ASN A 235 -26.00 36.22 4.95
C ASN A 235 -24.63 35.66 4.57
N PHE A 236 -23.99 34.89 5.46
CA PHE A 236 -22.69 34.28 5.22
C PHE A 236 -22.67 33.47 3.91
N GLY A 237 -23.76 32.76 3.61
CA GLY A 237 -23.87 31.99 2.38
C GLY A 237 -23.91 32.79 1.09
N THR A 238 -24.39 34.04 1.18
CA THR A 238 -24.45 34.96 0.03
C THR A 238 -23.12 35.67 -0.25
N MET A 239 -22.16 35.58 0.68
CA MET A 239 -20.85 36.21 0.55
C MET A 239 -19.96 35.43 -0.42
N SER A 240 -19.10 36.14 -1.15
CA SER A 240 -17.99 35.49 -1.87
C SER A 240 -17.00 34.85 -0.88
N ASN A 241 -16.22 33.85 -1.30
CA ASN A 241 -15.24 33.21 -0.40
C ASN A 241 -14.26 34.21 0.21
N ALA A 242 -13.79 35.21 -0.54
CA ALA A 242 -12.92 36.24 0.01
C ALA A 242 -13.60 37.04 1.13
N GLN A 243 -14.90 37.35 0.99
CA GLN A 243 -15.67 38.02 2.03
C GLN A 243 -15.90 37.10 3.24
N LYS A 244 -16.19 35.81 3.01
CA LYS A 244 -16.33 34.81 4.09
C LYS A 244 -15.06 34.71 4.93
N ILE A 245 -13.88 34.64 4.30
CA ILE A 245 -12.59 34.56 4.99
C ILE A 245 -12.35 35.80 5.84
N LEU A 246 -12.49 37.01 5.27
CA LEU A 246 -12.32 38.26 6.01
C LEU A 246 -13.30 38.37 7.20
N PHE A 247 -14.54 37.90 7.00
CA PHE A 247 -15.54 37.90 8.06
C PHE A 247 -15.19 36.92 9.19
N LEU A 248 -14.68 35.73 8.86
CA LEU A 248 -14.18 34.76 9.84
C LEU A 248 -12.95 35.30 10.59
N GLU A 249 -12.06 36.03 9.93
CA GLU A 249 -10.92 36.70 10.57
C GLU A 249 -11.39 37.72 11.61
N GLU A 250 -12.28 38.64 11.22
CA GLU A 250 -12.84 39.66 12.11
C GLU A 250 -13.53 39.04 13.33
N LYS A 251 -14.42 38.06 13.08
CA LYS A 251 -15.14 37.36 14.16
C LYS A 251 -14.18 36.56 15.05
N GLY A 252 -13.20 35.87 14.47
CA GLY A 252 -12.21 35.10 15.20
C GLY A 252 -11.31 35.97 16.09
N GLU A 253 -10.93 37.17 15.63
CA GLU A 253 -10.19 38.14 16.44
C GLU A 253 -10.96 38.64 17.67
N VAL A 254 -12.27 38.87 17.49
CA VAL A 254 -13.22 39.24 18.56
C VAL A 254 -13.36 38.10 19.57
N MET A 255 -13.45 36.85 19.10
CA MET A 255 -13.51 35.66 19.93
C MET A 255 -12.17 35.30 20.60
N GLY A 256 -11.08 35.96 20.20
CA GLY A 256 -9.76 35.80 20.79
C GLY A 256 -8.96 34.60 20.27
N TYR A 257 -9.34 34.03 19.13
CA TYR A 257 -8.65 32.89 18.55
C TYR A 257 -7.20 33.24 18.18
N GLY A 258 -6.27 32.40 18.61
CA GLY A 258 -4.83 32.60 18.40
C GLY A 258 -4.17 33.61 19.34
N LYS A 259 -4.89 34.21 20.31
CA LYS A 259 -4.26 35.00 21.38
C LYS A 259 -3.82 34.07 22.51
N SER A 260 -2.65 34.33 23.11
CA SER A 260 -2.28 33.67 24.38
C SER A 260 -3.15 34.23 25.49
N GLU A 261 -3.71 33.36 26.34
CA GLU A 261 -4.16 33.78 27.67
C GLU A 261 -2.90 34.32 28.39
N GLU A 262 -2.84 35.64 28.58
CA GLU A 262 -1.81 36.29 29.43
C GLU A 262 -2.06 35.99 30.91
#